data_AF-A0A2H0D1T8-F1
#
_entry.id   AF-A0A2H0D1T8-F1
#
_cell.length_a   1.000
_cell.length_b   1.000
_cell.length_c   1.000
_cell.angle_alpha   90.00
_cell.angle_beta   90.00
_cell.angle_gamma   90.00
#
_symmetry.space_group_name_H-M   'P 1'
#
loop_
_entity.id
_entity.type
_entity.pdbx_description
1 polymer ?
#
loop_
_entity_poly.entity_id
_entity_poly.type
_entity_poly.pdbx_seq_one_letter_code
_entity_poly.pdbx_strand_id
1 'polypeptide(L)'
;MDAIDYSFTAEADDILVKRNPDNGSYEYDDIFGAISPVKHLIALKGDEAVVVHRGHILRLFETIIVTSGRFNTRTPAGMKSNGLGFSSEGIMKLYSAFADNPIISYAADHFVVEYYDVNSFADSFLETNFKGLVLNIKGIEL
;
A
#
# COMPACT_ATOMS: atom_id res chain seq x y z
N MET A 1 -4.45 -11.78 -19.67
CA MET A 1 -4.49 -12.42 -18.35
C MET A 1 -3.04 -12.53 -17.92
N ASP A 2 -2.64 -11.65 -17.02
CA ASP A 2 -1.26 -11.58 -16.58
C ASP A 2 -1.02 -12.59 -15.46
N ALA A 3 -0.02 -13.46 -15.66
CA ALA A 3 0.29 -14.51 -14.69
C ALA A 3 0.94 -13.95 -13.42
N ILE A 4 1.77 -12.92 -13.56
CA ILE A 4 2.49 -12.27 -12.48
C ILE A 4 2.57 -10.77 -12.79
N ASP A 5 2.16 -9.94 -11.84
CA ASP A 5 2.33 -8.49 -11.85
C ASP A 5 2.92 -8.04 -10.51
N TYR A 6 3.88 -7.11 -10.55
CA TYR A 6 4.58 -6.63 -9.37
C TYR A 6 4.66 -5.11 -9.39
N SER A 7 4.27 -4.50 -8.28
CA SER A 7 4.34 -3.07 -8.06
C SER A 7 5.13 -2.75 -6.79
N PHE A 8 5.94 -1.70 -6.90
CA PHE A 8 6.68 -1.12 -5.80
C PHE A 8 6.29 0.35 -5.66
N THR A 9 5.90 0.74 -4.45
CA THR A 9 5.58 2.12 -4.11
C THR A 9 6.47 2.57 -2.97
N ALA A 10 7.02 3.76 -3.07
CA ALA A 10 7.74 4.40 -1.97
C ALA A 10 7.36 5.87 -1.87
N GLU A 11 7.29 6.35 -0.63
CA GLU A 11 6.92 7.71 -0.28
C GLU A 11 7.80 8.18 0.88
N ALA A 12 8.12 9.47 0.89
CA ALA A 12 8.87 10.10 1.97
C ALA A 12 8.07 11.30 2.48
N ASP A 13 7.75 11.27 3.77
CA ASP A 13 6.92 12.26 4.44
C ASP A 13 7.75 13.05 5.45
N ASP A 14 7.62 14.37 5.42
CA ASP A 14 8.29 15.26 6.35
C ASP A 14 7.49 15.47 7.63
N ILE A 15 8.15 15.33 8.78
CA ILE A 15 7.58 15.56 10.11
C ILE A 15 7.72 17.04 10.44
N LEU A 16 6.68 17.80 10.13
CA LEU A 16 6.66 19.26 10.32
C LEU A 16 6.59 19.71 11.79
N VAL A 17 6.40 18.80 12.74
CA VAL A 17 6.21 19.13 14.16
C VAL A 17 7.10 18.25 15.03
N LYS A 18 7.98 18.88 15.80
CA LYS A 18 8.81 18.23 16.82
C LYS A 18 8.28 18.59 18.20
N ARG A 19 8.16 17.59 19.07
CA ARG A 19 7.89 17.84 20.49
C ARG A 19 9.21 18.07 21.21
N ASN A 20 9.37 19.24 21.83
CA ASN A 20 10.50 19.54 22.68
C ASN A 20 10.39 18.68 23.96
N PRO A 21 11.37 17.79 24.22
CA PRO A 21 11.30 16.85 25.33
C PRO A 21 11.41 17.53 26.70
N ASP A 22 11.98 18.73 26.78
CA ASP A 22 12.30 19.39 28.04
C ASP A 22 11.12 20.15 28.65
N ASN A 23 10.22 20.67 27.81
CA ASN A 23 9.08 21.48 28.23
C ASN A 23 7.74 21.01 27.65
N GLY A 24 7.75 19.99 26.78
CA GLY A 24 6.56 19.47 26.11
C GLY A 24 5.97 20.40 25.05
N SER A 25 6.62 21.51 24.70
CA SER A 25 6.16 22.42 23.64
C SER A 25 6.33 21.78 22.25
N TYR A 26 5.55 22.25 21.28
CA TYR A 26 5.69 21.85 19.89
C TYR A 26 6.46 22.94 19.14
N GLU A 27 7.51 22.53 18.42
CA GLU A 27 8.27 23.38 17.52
C GLU A 27 7.99 22.91 16.09
N TYR A 28 7.59 23.86 15.25
CA TYR A 28 7.44 23.61 13.82
C TYR A 28 8.81 23.61 13.17
N ASP A 29 9.08 22.60 12.34
CA ASP A 29 10.29 22.58 11.53
C ASP A 29 10.20 23.65 10.41
N ASP A 30 11.35 24.04 9.87
CA ASP A 30 11.44 25.11 8.88
C ASP A 30 10.58 24.82 7.63
N ILE A 31 10.10 25.87 6.94
CA ILE A 31 9.14 25.76 5.81
C ILE A 31 9.76 24.99 4.63
N PHE A 32 11.10 24.96 4.56
CA PHE A 32 11.85 24.21 3.57
C PHE A 32 12.09 22.80 4.09
N GLY A 33 11.26 21.86 3.65
CA GLY A 33 11.23 20.51 4.19
C GLY A 33 12.57 19.76 4.21
N ALA A 34 12.71 18.83 5.15
CA ALA A 34 13.94 18.07 5.42
C ALA A 34 14.22 16.93 4.40
N ILE A 35 13.36 16.79 3.38
CA ILE A 35 13.46 15.71 2.40
C ILE A 35 14.65 15.91 1.45
N SER A 36 15.72 15.17 1.71
CA SER A 36 16.78 14.88 0.73
C SER A 36 16.35 13.79 -0.28
N PRO A 37 16.32 14.06 -1.61
CA PRO A 37 15.92 13.08 -2.62
C PRO A 37 16.78 11.81 -2.64
N VAL A 38 18.11 11.96 -2.53
CA VAL A 38 19.03 10.82 -2.58
C VAL A 38 18.86 9.92 -1.35
N LYS A 39 18.73 10.52 -0.17
CA LYS A 39 18.63 9.76 1.09
C LYS A 39 17.25 9.13 1.28
N HIS A 40 16.19 9.89 1.04
CA HIS A 40 14.83 9.49 1.41
C HIS A 40 14.08 8.80 0.26
N LEU A 41 14.27 9.23 -1.00
CA LEU A 41 13.55 8.65 -2.15
C LEU A 41 14.35 7.54 -2.85
N ILE A 42 15.67 7.70 -3.01
CA ILE A 42 16.50 6.68 -3.66
C ILE A 42 16.96 5.62 -2.66
N ALA A 43 17.60 6.03 -1.57
CA ALA A 43 18.12 5.09 -0.57
C ALA A 43 17.04 4.57 0.40
N LEU A 44 15.84 5.16 0.38
CA LEU A 44 14.68 4.76 1.20
C LEU A 44 14.98 4.71 2.71
N LYS A 45 15.80 5.65 3.19
CA LYS A 45 16.22 5.73 4.60
C LYS A 45 15.54 6.91 5.27
N GLY A 46 14.66 6.64 6.23
CA GLY A 46 14.11 7.68 7.12
C GLY A 46 15.15 8.19 8.13
N ASP A 47 14.80 9.28 8.79
CA ASP A 47 15.56 9.86 9.91
C ASP A 47 14.61 10.52 10.94
N GLU A 48 15.12 11.43 11.77
CA GLU A 48 14.32 12.06 12.81
C GLU A 48 13.28 13.07 12.28
N ALA A 49 13.48 13.60 11.07
CA ALA A 49 12.58 14.55 10.44
C ALA A 49 11.77 13.90 9.31
N VAL A 50 12.26 12.83 8.67
CA VAL A 50 11.60 12.22 7.51
C VAL A 50 11.23 10.76 7.76
N VAL A 51 9.95 10.44 7.57
CA VAL A 51 9.44 9.07 7.54
C VAL A 51 9.49 8.55 6.10
N VAL A 52 9.96 7.32 5.92
CA VAL A 52 9.90 6.66 4.60
C VAL A 52 8.95 5.47 4.65
N HIS A 53 7.99 5.48 3.75
CA HIS A 53 7.04 4.41 3.48
C HIS A 53 7.49 3.63 2.25
N ARG A 54 7.40 2.31 2.34
CA ARG A 54 7.58 1.45 1.16
C ARG A 54 6.59 0.29 1.18
N GLY A 55 6.05 -0.01 0.01
CA GLY A 55 5.06 -1.05 -0.21
C GLY A 55 5.43 -1.89 -1.43
N HIS A 56 5.13 -3.18 -1.32
CA HIS A 56 5.26 -4.17 -2.36
C HIS A 56 3.90 -4.81 -2.55
N ILE A 57 3.46 -4.93 -3.81
CA ILE A 57 2.25 -5.65 -4.18
C ILE A 57 2.66 -6.64 -5.28
N LEU A 58 2.39 -7.92 -5.04
CA LEU A 58 2.55 -8.99 -6.02
C LEU A 58 1.18 -9.57 -6.32
N ARG A 59 0.78 -9.56 -7.59
CA ARG A 59 -0.47 -10.11 -8.08
C ARG A 59 -0.17 -11.35 -8.91
N LEU A 60 -0.86 -12.45 -8.62
CA LEU A 60 -0.74 -13.72 -9.35
C LEU A 60 -2.06 -14.06 -10.02
N PHE A 61 -2.01 -14.32 -11.33
CA PHE A 61 -3.17 -14.66 -12.17
C PHE A 61 -4.35 -13.70 -12.02
N GLU A 62 -4.04 -12.41 -11.77
CA GLU A 62 -5.03 -11.36 -11.51
C GLU A 62 -6.03 -11.70 -10.38
N THR A 63 -5.68 -12.65 -9.50
CA THR A 63 -6.60 -13.20 -8.49
C THR A 63 -5.99 -13.15 -7.10
N ILE A 64 -4.76 -13.60 -6.91
CA ILE A 64 -4.11 -13.60 -5.58
C ILE A 64 -3.27 -12.34 -5.46
N ILE A 65 -3.42 -11.63 -4.35
CA ILE A 65 -2.67 -10.42 -4.05
C ILE A 65 -1.85 -10.68 -2.80
N VAL A 66 -0.54 -10.46 -2.86
CA VAL A 66 0.36 -10.50 -1.72
C VAL A 66 0.89 -9.10 -1.51
N THR A 67 0.71 -8.56 -0.31
CA THR A 67 1.15 -7.20 0.04
C THR A 67 2.17 -7.26 1.16
N SER A 68 3.17 -6.39 1.09
CA SER A 68 4.14 -6.17 2.17
C SER A 68 4.51 -4.71 2.25
N GLY A 69 4.50 -4.14 3.45
CA GLY A 69 4.77 -2.74 3.70
C GLY A 69 5.75 -2.54 4.84
N ARG A 70 6.47 -1.42 4.82
CA ARG A 70 7.34 -1.01 5.92
C ARG A 70 7.33 0.51 6.09
N PHE A 71 7.34 0.91 7.35
CA PHE A 71 7.41 2.28 7.82
C PHE A 71 8.75 2.44 8.55
N ASN A 72 9.61 3.33 8.05
CA ASN A 72 10.85 3.71 8.74
C ASN A 72 10.63 5.08 9.38
N THR A 73 10.38 5.10 10.69
CA THR A 73 10.12 6.32 11.48
C THR A 73 11.28 6.60 12.45
N ARG A 74 11.19 7.74 13.15
CA ARG A 74 12.09 8.18 14.23
C ARG A 74 12.09 7.28 15.47
N THR A 75 11.01 6.54 15.72
CA THR A 75 10.90 5.64 16.89
C THR A 75 11.52 4.26 16.58
N PRO A 76 12.18 3.61 17.56
CA PRO A 76 12.86 2.32 17.33
C PRO A 76 11.94 1.18 16.86
N ALA A 77 10.62 1.32 17.03
CA ALA A 77 9.63 0.39 16.51
C ALA A 77 9.20 0.81 15.08
N GLY A 78 9.98 0.40 14.07
CA GLY A 78 9.51 0.47 12.69
C GLY A 78 8.28 -0.42 12.51
N MET A 79 7.23 0.08 11.85
CA MET A 79 6.05 -0.73 11.56
C MET A 79 6.26 -1.54 10.28
N LYS A 80 5.74 -2.77 10.26
CA LYS A 80 5.71 -3.62 9.07
C LYS A 80 4.30 -4.11 8.86
N SER A 81 3.87 -4.24 7.62
CA SER A 81 2.61 -4.88 7.29
C SER A 81 2.85 -6.00 6.31
N ASN A 82 2.10 -7.10 6.44
CA ASN A 82 2.03 -8.14 5.42
C ASN A 82 0.57 -8.54 5.30
N GLY A 83 0.13 -8.84 4.09
CA GLY A 83 -1.24 -9.23 3.87
C GLY A 83 -1.44 -10.06 2.63
N LEU A 84 -2.57 -10.75 2.63
CA LEU A 84 -3.08 -11.50 1.48
C LEU A 84 -4.39 -10.87 1.06
N GLY A 85 -4.63 -10.86 -0.24
CA GLY A 85 -5.86 -10.40 -0.82
C GLY A 85 -6.30 -11.29 -1.98
N PHE A 86 -7.56 -11.14 -2.33
CA PHE A 86 -8.19 -11.85 -3.43
C PHE A 86 -8.91 -10.84 -4.32
N SER A 87 -8.66 -10.91 -5.62
CA SER A 87 -9.35 -10.13 -6.65
C SER A 87 -10.30 -11.03 -7.42
N SER A 88 -11.48 -10.51 -7.74
CA SER A 88 -12.43 -11.18 -8.62
C SER A 88 -11.99 -11.19 -10.09
N GLU A 89 -10.99 -10.38 -10.47
CA GLU A 89 -10.63 -10.10 -11.86
C GLU A 89 -10.27 -11.36 -12.65
N GLY A 90 -9.32 -12.16 -12.18
CA GLY A 90 -8.91 -13.37 -12.90
C GLY A 90 -10.04 -14.40 -13.02
N ILE A 91 -10.84 -14.58 -11.96
CA ILE A 91 -11.99 -15.49 -11.97
C ILE A 91 -13.07 -15.00 -12.95
N MET A 92 -13.36 -13.69 -12.96
CA MET A 92 -14.37 -13.11 -13.84
C MET A 92 -13.96 -13.17 -15.31
N LYS A 93 -12.68 -12.92 -15.62
CA LYS A 93 -12.15 -13.09 -16.99
C LYS A 93 -12.18 -14.54 -17.44
N LEU A 94 -11.87 -15.49 -16.55
CA LEU A 94 -11.98 -16.91 -16.87
C LEU A 94 -13.45 -17.29 -17.13
N TYR A 95 -14.35 -16.83 -16.27
CA TYR A 95 -15.77 -17.11 -16.40
C TYR A 95 -16.38 -16.48 -17.66
N SER A 96 -16.01 -15.24 -18.00
CA SER A 96 -16.48 -14.58 -19.23
C SER A 96 -16.02 -15.32 -20.49
N ALA A 97 -14.79 -15.84 -20.50
CA ALA A 97 -14.27 -16.64 -21.60
C ALA A 97 -15.04 -17.95 -21.84
N PHE A 98 -15.64 -18.53 -20.80
CA PHE A 98 -16.46 -19.75 -20.93
C PHE A 98 -17.95 -19.48 -21.17
N ALA A 99 -18.48 -18.37 -20.67
CA ALA A 99 -19.92 -18.10 -20.70
C ALA A 99 -20.42 -17.50 -22.03
N ASP A 100 -19.52 -16.97 -22.87
CA ASP A 100 -19.82 -16.32 -24.16
C ASP A 100 -21.03 -15.36 -24.09
N ASN A 101 -21.04 -14.54 -23.03
CA ASN A 101 -22.12 -13.60 -22.74
C ASN A 101 -21.57 -12.17 -22.69
N PRO A 102 -22.15 -11.24 -23.47
CA PRO A 102 -21.64 -9.87 -23.55
C PRO A 102 -21.80 -9.09 -22.24
N ILE A 103 -22.83 -9.38 -21.44
CA ILE A 103 -23.04 -8.72 -20.13
C ILE A 103 -21.97 -9.18 -19.14
N ILE A 104 -21.66 -10.47 -19.11
CA ILE A 104 -20.62 -11.03 -18.24
C ILE A 104 -19.25 -10.51 -18.66
N SER A 105 -18.98 -10.43 -19.97
CA SER A 105 -17.74 -9.87 -20.50
C SER A 105 -17.57 -8.40 -20.10
N TYR A 106 -18.62 -7.60 -20.30
CA TYR A 106 -18.64 -6.21 -19.86
C TYR A 106 -18.37 -6.09 -18.35
N ALA A 107 -19.04 -6.90 -17.53
CA ALA A 107 -18.84 -6.89 -16.09
C ALA A 107 -17.41 -7.27 -15.67
N ALA A 108 -16.83 -8.28 -16.32
CA ALA A 108 -15.47 -8.73 -16.07
C ALA A 108 -14.41 -7.67 -16.42
N ASP A 109 -14.68 -6.84 -17.43
CA ASP A 109 -13.76 -5.78 -17.87
C ASP A 109 -13.87 -4.50 -17.02
N HIS A 110 -15.04 -4.22 -16.45
CA HIS A 110 -15.31 -2.94 -15.78
C HIS A 110 -15.38 -3.01 -14.26
N PHE A 111 -15.71 -4.17 -13.67
CA PHE A 111 -15.87 -4.29 -12.22
C PHE A 111 -14.90 -5.30 -11.63
N VAL A 112 -14.12 -4.84 -10.65
CA VAL A 112 -13.23 -5.70 -9.88
C VAL A 112 -13.50 -5.50 -8.40
N VAL A 113 -13.78 -6.59 -7.70
CA VAL A 113 -13.90 -6.60 -6.24
C VAL A 113 -12.62 -7.21 -5.69
N GLU A 114 -11.99 -6.51 -4.76
CA GLU A 114 -10.83 -7.01 -4.04
C GLU A 114 -11.14 -7.11 -2.55
N TYR A 115 -10.73 -8.21 -1.95
CA TYR A 115 -10.72 -8.40 -0.52
C TYR A 115 -9.28 -8.40 -0.03
N TYR A 116 -9.02 -7.78 1.12
CA TYR A 116 -7.70 -7.73 1.75
C TYR A 116 -7.80 -8.15 3.22
N ASP A 117 -6.82 -8.93 3.65
CA ASP A 117 -6.55 -9.30 5.04
C ASP A 117 -5.08 -8.99 5.32
N VAL A 118 -4.83 -7.93 6.10
CA VAL A 118 -3.51 -7.35 6.31
C VAL A 118 -3.21 -7.31 7.80
N ASN A 119 -2.10 -7.89 8.21
CA ASN A 119 -1.57 -7.76 9.55
C ASN A 119 -0.52 -6.65 9.59
N SER A 120 -0.66 -5.73 10.53
CA SER A 120 0.32 -4.70 10.84
C SER A 120 0.99 -5.02 12.17
N PHE A 121 2.30 -4.82 12.21
CA PHE A 121 3.17 -5.14 13.32
C PHE A 121 3.91 -3.88 13.74
N ALA A 122 3.68 -3.43 14.97
CA ALA A 122 4.55 -2.46 15.64
C ALA A 122 5.56 -3.25 16.48
N ASP A 123 6.76 -3.48 15.92
CA ASP A 123 7.74 -4.45 16.45
C ASP A 123 7.15 -5.89 16.59
N SER A 124 7.76 -6.75 17.41
CA SER A 124 7.45 -8.18 17.52
C SER A 124 6.22 -8.52 18.38
N PHE A 125 5.53 -7.52 18.93
CA PHE A 125 4.61 -7.72 20.06
C PHE A 125 3.16 -7.27 19.85
N LEU A 126 2.88 -6.35 18.93
CA LEU A 126 1.52 -5.87 18.68
C LEU A 126 1.14 -6.11 17.21
N GLU A 127 0.31 -7.14 17.03
CA GLU A 127 -0.33 -7.46 15.76
C GLU A 127 -1.71 -6.80 15.72
N THR A 128 -1.96 -5.99 14.69
CA THR A 128 -3.28 -5.43 14.37
C THR A 128 -3.72 -5.98 13.02
N ASN A 129 -4.90 -6.59 12.99
CA ASN A 129 -5.48 -7.13 11.77
C ASN A 129 -6.43 -6.11 11.13
N PHE A 130 -6.28 -5.89 9.83
CA PHE A 130 -7.11 -5.03 9.01
C PHE A 130 -7.75 -5.86 7.90
N LYS A 131 -9.07 -5.78 7.79
CA LYS A 131 -9.84 -6.40 6.71
C LYS A 131 -10.54 -5.34 5.90
N GLY A 132 -10.49 -5.47 4.58
CA GLY A 132 -11.03 -4.48 3.67
C GLY A 132 -11.68 -5.12 2.44
N LEU A 133 -12.69 -4.44 1.92
CA LEU A 133 -13.29 -4.69 0.61
C LEU A 133 -13.11 -3.44 -0.23
N VAL A 134 -12.63 -3.61 -1.45
CA VAL A 134 -12.41 -2.55 -2.43
C VAL A 134 -13.23 -2.88 -3.68
N LEU A 135 -13.99 -1.92 -4.16
CA LEU A 135 -14.67 -1.98 -5.45
C LEU A 135 -13.96 -1.05 -6.41
N ASN A 136 -13.34 -1.63 -7.44
CA ASN A 136 -12.70 -0.90 -8.51
C ASN A 136 -13.62 -0.89 -9.74
N ILE A 137 -13.86 0.31 -10.28
CA ILE A 137 -14.58 0.51 -11.54
C ILE A 137 -13.57 1.01 -12.57
N LYS A 138 -13.37 0.25 -13.64
CA LYS A 138 -12.41 0.52 -14.73
C LYS A 138 -13.16 1.00 -15.98
N GLY A 139 -12.46 1.72 -16.87
CA GLY A 139 -12.97 2.00 -18.22
C GLY A 139 -14.15 2.97 -18.31
N ILE A 140 -14.37 3.84 -17.31
CA ILE A 140 -15.32 4.95 -17.46
C ILE A 140 -14.66 5.99 -18.39
N GLU A 141 -14.88 5.87 -19.69
CA GLU A 141 -14.69 6.97 -20.62
C GLU A 141 -15.89 7.91 -20.50
N LEU A 142 -15.64 9.17 -20.11
CA LEU A 142 -16.64 10.25 -20.07
C LEU A 142 -16.71 10.97 -21.42
#